data_AF-A0A2R7MAR7-F1
#
_entry.id   AF-A0A2R7MAR7-F1
#
_cell.length_a   1.000
_cell.length_b   1.000
_cell.length_c   1.000
_cell.angle_alpha   90.00
_cell.angle_beta   90.00
_cell.angle_gamma   90.00
#
_symmetry.space_group_name_H-M   'P 1'
#
loop_
_entity.id
_entity.type
_entity.pdbx_description
1 polymer ?
#
loop_
_entity_poly.entity_id
_entity_poly.type
_entity_poly.pdbx_seq_one_letter_code
_entity_poly.pdbx_strand_id
1 'polypeptide(L)'
;MLPLIVAIATTPSPVVTPDESIVTPGPLGFAAIAFIAVAVFLLVFDMLRRIRRGRYREEVNAELDAEERAIAAQRAAEDAERTDDDSDPAAPRR
;
A
#
# COMPACT_ATOMS: atom_id res chain seq x y z
N MET A 1 10.04 63.35 35.79
CA MET A 1 9.29 63.16 34.54
C MET A 1 9.28 61.69 34.05
N LEU A 2 9.35 60.70 34.96
CA LEU A 2 9.41 59.26 34.61
C LEU A 2 8.42 58.32 35.37
N PRO A 3 7.46 58.75 36.20
CA PRO A 3 6.56 57.80 36.87
C PRO A 3 5.31 57.44 36.07
N LEU A 4 5.02 58.13 34.96
CA LEU A 4 3.76 57.95 34.22
C LEU A 4 3.78 56.73 33.27
N ILE A 5 4.95 56.25 32.85
CA ILE A 5 5.07 55.17 31.86
C ILE A 5 4.86 53.77 32.48
N VAL A 6 5.01 53.63 33.80
CA VAL A 6 4.82 52.34 34.49
C VAL A 6 3.34 52.02 34.75
N ALA A 7 2.47 53.04 34.79
CA ALA A 7 1.03 52.84 35.07
C ALA A 7 0.25 52.22 33.89
N ILE A 8 0.81 52.20 32.69
CA ILE A 8 0.14 51.71 31.47
C ILE A 8 0.41 50.22 31.18
N ALA A 9 1.31 49.57 31.93
CA ALA A 9 1.75 48.21 31.65
C ALA A 9 1.07 47.11 32.50
N THR A 10 0.08 47.46 33.33
CA THR A 10 -0.55 46.51 34.28
C THR A 10 -2.02 46.22 34.03
N THR A 11 -2.58 46.60 32.87
CA THR A 11 -3.93 46.15 32.52
C THR A 11 -3.93 44.62 32.44
N PRO A 12 -4.67 43.91 33.32
CA PRO A 12 -4.81 42.47 33.18
C PRO A 12 -5.46 42.21 31.81
N SER A 13 -4.76 41.49 30.93
CA SER A 13 -5.38 41.00 29.71
C SER A 13 -6.57 40.13 30.11
N PRO A 14 -7.77 40.33 29.53
CA PRO A 14 -8.90 39.49 29.84
C PRO A 14 -8.52 38.04 29.52
N VAL A 15 -8.56 37.18 30.53
CA VAL A 15 -8.46 35.73 30.33
C VAL A 15 -9.78 35.31 29.70
N VAL A 16 -9.83 35.33 28.37
CA VAL A 16 -10.93 34.73 27.62
C VAL A 16 -10.71 33.23 27.72
N THR A 17 -11.21 32.63 28.79
CA THR A 17 -11.32 31.17 28.88
C THR A 17 -12.36 30.77 27.84
N PRO A 18 -12.02 29.98 26.81
CA PRO A 18 -13.02 29.50 25.87
C PRO A 18 -14.10 28.73 26.64
N ASP A 19 -15.35 28.89 26.23
CA ASP A 19 -16.44 28.10 26.78
C ASP A 19 -16.09 26.61 26.67
N GLU A 20 -16.19 25.89 27.78
CA GLU A 20 -15.76 24.49 27.91
C GLU A 20 -16.53 23.57 26.95
N SER A 21 -17.76 23.97 26.58
CA SER A 21 -18.60 23.32 25.57
C SER A 21 -18.09 23.45 24.13
N ILE A 22 -17.20 24.42 23.87
CA ILE A 22 -16.59 24.68 22.56
C ILE A 22 -15.25 23.96 22.42
N VAL A 23 -14.52 23.75 23.52
CA VAL A 23 -13.15 23.17 23.48
C VAL A 23 -13.09 21.68 23.82
N THR A 24 -14.14 21.13 24.44
CA THR A 24 -14.23 19.70 24.66
C THR A 24 -15.29 19.14 23.71
N PRO A 25 -14.91 18.40 22.65
CA PRO A 25 -15.91 17.65 21.91
C PRO A 25 -16.58 16.72 22.93
N GLY A 26 -17.84 16.99 23.26
CA GLY A 26 -18.58 16.22 24.26
C GLY A 26 -18.67 14.74 23.88
N PRO A 27 -19.45 13.92 24.61
CA PRO A 27 -19.55 12.48 24.36
C PRO A 27 -19.81 12.11 22.90
N LEU A 28 -20.55 12.95 22.18
CA LEU A 28 -20.86 12.80 20.76
C LEU A 28 -19.63 12.97 19.85
N GLY A 29 -18.76 13.95 20.13
CA GLY A 29 -17.51 14.14 19.39
C GLY A 29 -16.47 13.05 19.68
N PHE A 30 -16.42 12.56 20.92
CA PHE A 30 -15.64 11.36 21.26
C PHE A 30 -16.13 10.12 20.50
N ALA A 31 -17.44 9.90 20.43
CA ALA A 31 -18.02 8.81 19.65
C ALA A 31 -17.70 8.93 18.16
N ALA A 32 -17.71 10.15 17.61
CA ALA A 32 -17.33 10.40 16.21
C ALA A 32 -15.86 10.04 15.94
N ILE A 33 -14.92 10.46 16.80
CA ILE A 33 -13.50 10.09 16.65
C ILE A 33 -13.30 8.58 16.84
N ALA A 34 -13.96 7.97 17.83
CA ALA A 34 -13.90 6.52 18.04
C ALA A 34 -14.39 5.76 16.79
N PHE A 35 -15.47 6.21 16.17
CA PHE A 35 -15.98 5.64 14.92
C PHE A 35 -14.96 5.77 13.78
N ILE A 36 -14.36 6.95 13.60
CA ILE A 36 -13.32 7.17 12.58
C ILE A 36 -12.12 6.26 12.84
N ALA A 37 -11.68 6.11 14.08
CA ALA A 37 -10.58 5.22 14.45
C ALA A 37 -10.90 3.76 14.09
N VAL A 38 -12.13 3.30 14.37
CA VAL A 38 -12.60 1.96 13.96
C VAL A 38 -12.63 1.82 12.44
N ALA A 39 -13.13 2.83 11.71
CA ALA A 39 -13.17 2.80 10.25
C ALA A 39 -11.76 2.70 9.64
N VAL A 40 -10.80 3.50 10.15
CA VAL A 40 -9.40 3.43 9.73
C VAL A 40 -8.79 2.07 10.09
N PHE A 41 -9.05 1.56 11.28
CA PHE A 41 -8.58 0.23 11.70
C PHE A 41 -9.12 -0.87 10.79
N LEU A 42 -10.42 -0.85 10.48
CA LEU A 42 -11.05 -1.79 9.56
C LEU A 42 -10.47 -1.66 8.15
N LEU A 43 -10.17 -0.45 7.68
CA LEU A 43 -9.53 -0.23 6.39
C LEU A 43 -8.13 -0.86 6.35
N VAL A 44 -7.32 -0.61 7.37
CA VAL A 44 -5.96 -1.20 7.46
C VAL A 44 -6.06 -2.72 7.58
N PHE A 45 -6.95 -3.23 8.42
CA PHE A 45 -7.17 -4.67 8.58
C PHE A 45 -7.67 -5.32 7.29
N ASP A 46 -8.60 -4.68 6.58
CA ASP A 46 -9.09 -5.13 5.28
C ASP A 46 -7.94 -5.15 4.27
N MET A 47 -7.13 -4.10 4.20
CA MET A 47 -5.97 -4.05 3.32
C MET A 47 -4.96 -5.17 3.63
N LEU A 48 -4.64 -5.40 4.91
CA LEU A 48 -3.76 -6.48 5.34
C LEU A 48 -4.35 -7.86 5.01
N ARG A 49 -5.66 -8.06 5.25
CA ARG A 49 -6.39 -9.28 4.94
C ARG A 49 -6.44 -9.53 3.43
N ARG A 50 -6.63 -8.48 2.63
CA ARG A 50 -6.63 -8.51 1.17
C ARG A 50 -5.26 -8.90 0.64
N ILE A 51 -4.19 -8.28 1.12
CA ILE A 51 -2.81 -8.61 0.74
C ILE A 51 -2.51 -10.08 1.08
N ARG A 52 -2.84 -10.54 2.30
CA ARG A 52 -2.64 -11.94 2.70
C ARG A 52 -3.42 -12.92 1.83
N ARG A 53 -4.62 -12.55 1.38
CA ARG A 53 -5.46 -13.40 0.53
C ARG A 53 -5.02 -13.39 -0.95
N GLY A 54 -4.47 -12.29 -1.46
CA GLY A 54 -4.08 -12.15 -2.86
C GLY A 54 -2.72 -12.76 -3.19
N ARG A 55 -1.72 -12.54 -2.32
CA ARG A 55 -0.31 -12.87 -2.61
C ARG A 55 -0.04 -14.36 -2.86
N TYR A 56 -0.75 -15.24 -2.15
CA TYR A 56 -0.58 -16.69 -2.33
C TYR A 56 -0.97 -17.20 -3.71
N ARG A 57 -1.92 -16.54 -4.38
CA ARG A 57 -2.42 -17.01 -5.68
C ARG A 57 -1.57 -16.47 -6.83
N GLU A 58 -1.06 -15.25 -6.68
CA GLU A 58 -0.23 -14.60 -7.68
C GLU A 58 1.19 -15.19 -7.73
N GLU A 59 1.81 -15.47 -6.58
CA GLU A 59 3.13 -16.09 -6.54
C GLU A 59 3.11 -17.51 -7.11
N VAL A 60 2.10 -18.32 -6.78
CA VAL A 60 1.94 -19.67 -7.32
C VAL A 60 1.63 -19.67 -8.81
N ASN A 61 0.71 -18.79 -9.27
CA ASN A 61 0.43 -18.70 -10.70
C ASN A 61 1.63 -18.17 -11.49
N ALA A 62 2.41 -17.24 -10.94
CA ALA A 62 3.61 -16.73 -11.60
C ALA A 62 4.69 -17.81 -11.77
N GLU A 63 4.84 -18.70 -10.79
CA GLU A 63 5.78 -19.82 -10.87
C GLU A 63 5.30 -20.89 -11.87
N LEU A 64 4.01 -21.23 -11.87
CA LEU A 64 3.42 -22.14 -12.87
C LEU A 64 3.55 -21.59 -14.30
N ASP A 65 3.25 -20.31 -14.50
CA ASP A 65 3.43 -19.62 -15.79
C ASP A 65 4.90 -19.66 -16.26
N ALA A 66 5.85 -19.55 -15.34
CA ALA A 66 7.28 -19.60 -15.66
C ALA A 66 7.72 -21.02 -16.06
N GLU A 67 7.25 -22.04 -15.33
CA GLU A 67 7.49 -23.45 -15.67
C GLU A 67 6.88 -23.82 -17.03
N GLU A 68 5.63 -23.42 -17.29
CA GLU A 68 4.98 -23.67 -18.59
C GLU A 68 5.73 -23.02 -19.76
N ARG A 69 6.23 -21.79 -19.58
CA ARG A 69 7.06 -21.12 -20.59
C ARG A 69 8.39 -21.81 -20.79
N ALA A 70 9.02 -22.30 -19.72
CA ALA A 70 10.26 -23.05 -19.81
C ALA A 70 10.06 -24.37 -20.59
N ILE A 71 8.98 -25.11 -20.30
CA ILE A 71 8.60 -26.33 -21.03
C ILE A 71 8.29 -26.02 -22.50
N ALA A 72 7.55 -24.94 -22.78
CA ALA A 72 7.23 -24.53 -24.14
C ALA A 72 8.50 -24.14 -24.93
N ALA A 73 9.44 -23.44 -24.30
CA ALA A 73 10.72 -23.08 -24.92
C ALA A 73 11.60 -24.30 -25.21
N GLN A 74 11.65 -25.28 -24.28
CA GLN A 74 12.36 -26.54 -24.50
C GLN A 74 11.77 -27.31 -25.67
N ARG A 75 10.44 -27.47 -25.73
CA ARG A 75 9.77 -28.14 -26.86
C ARG A 75 10.04 -27.45 -28.19
N ALA A 76 9.99 -26.11 -28.21
CA ALA A 76 10.30 -25.35 -29.42
C ALA A 76 11.76 -25.54 -29.87
N ALA A 77 12.70 -25.65 -28.92
CA ALA A 77 14.11 -25.93 -29.23
C ALA A 77 14.30 -27.37 -29.75
N GLU A 78 13.67 -28.36 -29.12
CA GLU A 78 13.69 -29.76 -29.57
C GLU A 78 13.06 -29.93 -30.96
N ASP A 79 11.96 -29.22 -31.24
CA ASP A 79 11.32 -29.23 -32.55
C ASP A 79 12.23 -28.58 -33.61
N ALA A 80 12.90 -27.47 -33.30
CA ALA A 80 13.86 -26.83 -34.20
C ALA A 80 15.04 -27.76 -34.52
N GLU A 81 15.63 -28.41 -33.50
CA GLU A 81 16.72 -29.38 -33.67
C GLU A 81 16.30 -30.57 -34.53
N ARG A 82 15.08 -31.11 -34.31
CA ARG A 82 14.53 -32.21 -35.13
C ARG A 82 14.32 -31.79 -36.58
N THR A 83 13.93 -30.54 -36.82
CA THR A 83 13.69 -30.03 -38.18
C THR A 83 15.02 -29.84 -38.92
N ASP A 84 16.08 -29.43 -38.24
CA ASP A 84 17.43 -29.30 -38.81
C ASP A 84 18.03 -30.68 -39.17
N ASP A 85 17.82 -31.70 -38.33
CA ASP A 85 18.30 -33.08 -38.59
C ASP A 85 17.55 -33.75 -39.76
N ASP A 86 16.24 -33.51 -39.91
CA ASP A 86 15.43 -34.01 -41.05
C ASP A 86 15.68 -33.22 -42.35
N SER A 87 16.26 -32.01 -42.23
CA SER A 87 16.62 -31.16 -43.38
C SER A 87 18.01 -31.44 -43.94
N ASP A 88 18.83 -32.32 -43.35
CA ASP A 88 20.12 -32.77 -43.92
C ASP A 88 19.87 -33.84 -45.00
N PRO A 89 19.78 -33.48 -46.30
CA PRO A 89 19.46 -34.40 -47.36
C PRO A 89 20.78 -34.95 -47.87
N ALA A 90 21.31 -35.95 -47.17
CA ALA A 90 22.41 -36.79 -47.63
C ALA A 90 23.69 -36.05 -48.07
N ALA A 91 24.67 -36.06 -47.17
CA ALA A 91 26.09 -36.03 -47.49
C ALA A 91 26.44 -36.77 -48.81
N PRO A 92 27.39 -36.25 -49.61
CA PRO A 92 27.73 -36.81 -50.92
C PRO A 92 28.23 -38.24 -50.78
N ARG A 93 27.47 -39.21 -51.32
CA ARG A 93 27.95 -40.59 -51.49
C ARG A 93 29.08 -40.57 -52.52
N ARG A 94 30.30 -40.81 -52.04
CA ARG A 94 31.49 -41.05 -52.84
C ARG A 94 31.44 -42.39 -53.54
#